data_AF-A0A7X5JKL5-F1
#
_entry.id   AF-A0A7X5JKL5-F1
#
_cell.length_a   1.000
_cell.length_b   1.000
_cell.length_c   1.000
_cell.angle_alpha   90.00
_cell.angle_beta   90.00
_cell.angle_gamma   90.00
#
_symmetry.space_group_name_H-M   'P 1'
#
loop_
_entity.id
_entity.type
_entity.pdbx_description
1 polymer ?
#
loop_
_entity_poly.entity_id
_entity_poly.type
_entity_poly.pdbx_seq_one_letter_code
_entity_poly.pdbx_strand_id
1 'polypeptide(L)'
;MEIKEKDELQKAWLKSAKEDFQIAKDLVGMKHYQWALFLCHIAIEKVLKANYIKIKDQYPPPIHKLAKLATDCKIVLTEVQINELKEMTTFHIEARYDVIKDKLYKKATKEFTLKYFEITKELLNYFISLIGKT
;
A
#
# COMPACT_ATOMS: atom_id res chain seq x y z
N MET A 1 21.28 -12.05 -5.94
CA MET A 1 21.21 -10.60 -5.75
C MET A 1 22.17 -10.23 -4.65
N GLU A 2 23.04 -9.26 -4.90
CA GLU A 2 24.01 -8.82 -3.91
C GLU A 2 23.29 -8.11 -2.75
N ILE A 3 23.85 -8.20 -1.54
CA ILE A 3 23.26 -7.60 -0.33
C ILE A 3 23.04 -6.10 -0.51
N LYS A 4 23.97 -5.41 -1.18
CA LYS A 4 23.89 -3.97 -1.45
C LYS A 4 22.69 -3.59 -2.31
N GLU A 5 22.37 -4.39 -3.33
CA GLU A 5 21.24 -4.16 -4.23
C GLU A 5 19.90 -4.30 -3.50
N LYS A 6 19.79 -5.26 -2.57
CA LYS A 6 18.61 -5.45 -1.71
C LYS A 6 18.35 -4.23 -0.82
N ASP A 7 19.39 -3.73 -0.17
CA ASP A 7 19.31 -2.59 0.73
C ASP A 7 18.93 -1.30 0.00
N GLU A 8 19.52 -1.06 -1.18
CA GLU A 8 19.18 0.08 -2.02
C GLU A 8 17.73 0.00 -2.51
N LEU A 9 17.28 -1.18 -2.96
CA LEU A 9 15.89 -1.41 -3.38
C LEU A 9 14.90 -1.18 -2.23
N GLN A 10 15.20 -1.70 -1.03
CA GLN A 10 14.35 -1.50 0.14
C GLN A 10 14.22 -0.01 0.49
N LYS A 11 15.34 0.72 0.53
CA LYS A 11 15.36 2.17 0.81
C LYS A 11 14.58 2.95 -0.25
N ALA A 12 14.74 2.59 -1.53
CA ALA A 12 14.03 3.20 -2.64
C ALA A 12 12.51 3.01 -2.52
N TRP A 13 12.05 1.80 -2.20
CA TRP A 13 10.63 1.53 -1.98
C TRP A 13 10.05 2.26 -0.78
N LEU A 14 10.80 2.36 0.33
CA LEU A 14 10.34 3.11 1.50
C LEU A 14 10.24 4.61 1.23
N LYS A 15 11.21 5.18 0.50
CA LYS A 15 11.15 6.58 0.07
C LYS A 15 9.95 6.80 -0.85
N SER A 16 9.82 5.96 -1.88
CA SER A 16 8.75 6.10 -2.87
C SER A 16 7.35 5.89 -2.28
N ALA A 17 7.18 5.00 -1.30
CA ALA A 17 5.91 4.84 -0.61
C ALA A 17 5.46 6.10 0.15
N LYS A 18 6.42 6.83 0.75
CA LYS A 18 6.12 8.11 1.42
C LYS A 18 5.74 9.19 0.40
N GLU A 19 6.42 9.22 -0.74
CA GLU A 19 6.10 10.13 -1.85
C GLU A 19 4.70 9.84 -2.41
N ASP A 20 4.36 8.58 -2.68
CA ASP A 20 3.02 8.19 -3.16
C ASP A 20 1.92 8.60 -2.17
N PHE A 21 2.15 8.39 -0.87
CA PHE A 21 1.18 8.77 0.16
C PHE A 21 1.01 10.29 0.27
N GLN A 22 2.10 11.05 0.09
CA GLN A 22 2.03 12.50 0.02
C GLN A 22 1.24 12.98 -1.21
N ILE A 23 1.47 12.38 -2.38
CA ILE A 23 0.68 12.70 -3.59
C ILE A 23 -0.78 12.29 -3.39
N ALA A 24 -1.06 11.17 -2.73
CA ALA A 24 -2.43 10.77 -2.38
C ALA A 24 -3.14 11.86 -1.58
N LYS A 25 -2.45 12.49 -0.62
CA LYS A 25 -2.97 13.62 0.17
C LYS A 25 -3.34 14.81 -0.71
N ASP A 26 -2.46 15.17 -1.65
CA ASP A 26 -2.69 16.29 -2.56
C ASP A 26 -3.92 16.02 -3.45
N LEU A 27 -4.07 14.79 -3.93
CA LEU A 27 -5.22 14.35 -4.73
C LEU A 27 -6.53 14.35 -3.93
N VAL A 28 -6.51 14.03 -2.63
CA VAL A 28 -7.68 14.23 -1.75
C VAL A 28 -8.08 15.70 -1.73
N GLY A 29 -7.12 16.63 -1.61
CA GLY A 29 -7.36 18.08 -1.65
C GLY A 29 -7.94 18.55 -2.99
N MET A 30 -7.50 17.95 -4.09
CA MET A 30 -8.00 18.21 -5.45
C MET A 30 -9.31 17.46 -5.78
N LYS A 31 -9.85 16.67 -4.84
CA LYS A 31 -11.05 15.82 -5.03
C LYS A 31 -10.89 14.71 -6.08
N HIS A 32 -9.66 14.31 -6.38
CA HIS A 32 -9.33 13.16 -7.23
C HIS A 32 -9.30 11.87 -6.39
N TYR A 33 -10.44 11.52 -5.82
CA TYR A 33 -10.58 10.48 -4.80
C TYR A 33 -10.16 9.09 -5.24
N GLN A 34 -10.57 8.65 -6.42
CA GLN A 34 -10.18 7.34 -6.97
C GLN A 34 -8.65 7.23 -7.15
N TRP A 35 -7.99 8.33 -7.54
CA TRP A 35 -6.54 8.36 -7.71
C TRP A 35 -5.81 8.40 -6.37
N ALA A 36 -6.36 9.11 -5.37
CA ALA A 36 -5.84 9.06 -4.01
C ALA A 36 -5.91 7.63 -3.44
N LEU A 37 -7.04 6.93 -3.59
CA LEU A 37 -7.20 5.54 -3.16
C LEU A 37 -6.22 4.59 -3.87
N PHE A 38 -6.00 4.79 -5.18
CA PHE A 38 -5.01 4.05 -5.94
C PHE A 38 -3.60 4.23 -5.37
N LEU A 39 -3.19 5.47 -5.07
CA LEU A 39 -1.87 5.72 -4.48
C LEU A 39 -1.76 5.21 -3.04
N CYS A 40 -2.84 5.23 -2.25
CA CYS A 40 -2.88 4.57 -0.95
C CYS A 40 -2.54 3.07 -1.04
N HIS A 41 -3.10 2.38 -2.05
CA HIS A 41 -2.73 1.00 -2.32
C HIS A 41 -1.24 0.84 -2.66
N ILE A 42 -0.74 1.65 -3.60
CA ILE A 42 0.66 1.56 -4.07
C ILE A 42 1.65 1.81 -2.91
N ALA A 43 1.37 2.79 -2.05
CA ALA A 43 2.18 3.09 -0.90
C ALA A 43 2.30 1.89 0.04
N ILE A 44 1.17 1.25 0.38
CA ILE A 44 1.18 0.04 1.23
C ILE A 44 1.90 -1.13 0.55
N GLU A 45 1.66 -1.34 -0.74
CA GLU A 45 2.33 -2.41 -1.48
C GLU A 45 3.85 -2.27 -1.43
N LYS A 46 4.37 -1.06 -1.68
CA LYS A 46 5.81 -0.79 -1.66
C LYS A 46 6.41 -1.04 -0.26
N VAL A 47 5.75 -0.62 0.81
CA VAL A 47 6.24 -0.88 2.18
C VAL A 47 6.20 -2.37 2.53
N LEU A 48 5.16 -3.09 2.16
CA LEU A 48 5.09 -4.54 2.37
C LEU A 48 6.16 -5.28 1.57
N LYS A 49 6.41 -4.87 0.33
CA LYS A 49 7.49 -5.41 -0.50
C LYS A 49 8.88 -5.11 0.08
N ALA A 50 9.07 -3.94 0.68
CA ALA A 50 10.29 -3.59 1.41
C ALA A 50 10.50 -4.48 2.67
N ASN A 51 9.42 -4.76 3.41
CA ASN A 51 9.44 -5.72 4.52
C ASN A 51 9.76 -7.15 4.05
N TYR A 52 9.24 -7.56 2.89
CA TYR A 52 9.50 -8.88 2.32
C TYR A 52 11.00 -9.10 2.08
N ILE A 53 11.69 -8.12 1.49
CA ILE A 53 13.15 -8.19 1.27
C ILE A 53 13.86 -8.38 2.60
N LYS A 54 13.49 -7.63 3.65
CA LYS A 54 14.12 -7.74 4.98
C LYS A 54 13.97 -9.15 5.58
N ILE A 55 12.76 -9.70 5.49
CA ILE A 55 12.36 -10.89 6.25
C ILE A 55 12.72 -12.19 5.52
N LYS A 56 12.69 -12.17 4.19
CA LYS A 56 12.89 -13.36 3.35
C LYS A 56 14.22 -13.36 2.62
N ASP A 57 14.95 -12.24 2.61
CA ASP A 57 16.19 -12.06 1.84
C ASP A 57 16.02 -12.40 0.34
N GLN A 58 14.81 -12.20 -0.18
CA GLN A 58 14.40 -12.57 -1.54
C GLN A 58 13.56 -11.46 -2.18
N TYR A 59 13.47 -11.49 -3.51
CA TYR A 59 12.53 -10.63 -4.22
C TYR A 59 11.08 -10.98 -3.84
N PRO A 60 10.22 -9.97 -3.61
CA PRO A 60 8.81 -10.22 -3.38
C PRO A 60 8.15 -10.80 -4.64
N PRO A 61 7.13 -11.66 -4.48
CA PRO A 61 6.36 -12.17 -5.60
C PRO A 61 5.67 -11.03 -6.37
N PRO A 62 5.45 -11.18 -7.69
CA PRO A 62 4.79 -10.17 -8.53
C PRO A 62 3.26 -10.21 -8.34
N ILE A 63 2.82 -10.02 -7.09
CA ILE A 63 1.41 -9.96 -6.71
C ILE A 63 1.08 -8.60 -6.09
N HIS A 64 -0.20 -8.24 -6.15
CA HIS A 64 -0.74 -6.98 -5.60
C HIS A 64 -1.69 -7.19 -4.42
N LYS A 65 -1.83 -8.44 -3.95
CA LYS A 65 -2.75 -8.80 -2.85
C LYS A 65 -2.12 -8.39 -1.52
N LEU A 66 -2.51 -7.24 -0.99
CA LEU A 66 -1.86 -6.65 0.19
C LEU A 66 -1.91 -7.55 1.42
N ALA A 67 -3.06 -8.18 1.70
CA ALA A 67 -3.20 -9.13 2.80
C ALA A 67 -2.23 -10.32 2.66
N LYS A 68 -2.05 -10.84 1.43
CA LYS A 68 -1.12 -11.94 1.17
C LYS A 68 0.34 -11.51 1.37
N LEU A 69 0.71 -10.32 0.89
CA LEU A 69 2.06 -9.77 1.10
C LEU A 69 2.37 -9.61 2.58
N ALA A 70 1.42 -9.11 3.38
CA ALA A 70 1.57 -8.98 4.83
C ALA A 70 1.73 -10.35 5.53
N THR A 71 0.92 -11.34 5.14
CA THR A 71 1.07 -12.73 5.63
C THR A 71 2.44 -13.32 5.27
N ASP A 72 2.93 -13.07 4.05
CA ASP A 72 4.25 -13.56 3.64
C ASP A 72 5.41 -12.91 4.41
N CYS A 73 5.19 -11.67 4.87
CA CYS A 73 6.07 -10.96 5.79
C CYS A 73 5.89 -11.40 7.26
N LYS A 74 5.04 -12.39 7.56
CA LYS A 74 4.71 -12.83 8.94
C LYS A 74 4.20 -11.68 9.85
N ILE A 75 3.58 -10.66 9.26
CA ILE A 75 3.00 -9.55 10.02
C ILE A 75 1.69 -10.04 10.65
N VAL A 76 1.57 -9.89 11.96
CA VAL A 76 0.34 -10.22 12.69
C VAL A 76 -0.65 -9.09 12.47
N LEU A 77 -1.79 -9.42 11.87
CA LEU A 77 -2.86 -8.47 11.56
C LEU A 77 -4.13 -8.87 12.31
N THR A 78 -4.90 -7.86 12.70
CA THR A 78 -6.28 -8.07 13.14
C THR A 78 -7.18 -8.44 11.96
N GLU A 79 -8.33 -9.05 12.21
CA GLU A 79 -9.32 -9.35 11.17
C GLU A 79 -9.78 -8.07 10.44
N VAL A 80 -9.91 -6.96 11.18
CA VAL A 80 -10.23 -5.64 10.62
C VAL A 80 -9.18 -5.22 9.60
N GLN A 81 -7.90 -5.25 9.96
CA GLN A 81 -6.80 -4.88 9.06
C GLN A 81 -6.72 -5.81 7.84
N ILE A 82 -6.99 -7.10 8.00
CA ILE A 82 -7.05 -8.04 6.88
C ILE A 82 -8.15 -7.62 5.88
N ASN A 83 -9.32 -7.26 6.38
CA ASN A 83 -10.44 -6.83 5.53
C ASN A 83 -10.18 -5.48 4.87
N GLU A 84 -9.52 -4.56 5.57
CA GLU A 84 -9.07 -3.28 5.01
C GLU A 84 -8.07 -3.48 3.88
N LEU A 85 -7.06 -4.33 4.07
CA LEU A 85 -6.06 -4.63 3.03
C LEU A 85 -6.69 -5.32 1.80
N LYS A 86 -7.72 -6.17 2.01
CA LYS A 86 -8.49 -6.77 0.91
C LYS A 86 -9.26 -5.70 0.14
N GLU A 87 -9.92 -4.78 0.83
CA GLU A 87 -10.62 -3.65 0.20
C GLU A 87 -9.64 -2.76 -0.56
N MET A 88 -8.51 -2.38 0.04
CA MET A 88 -7.47 -1.60 -0.62
C MET A 88 -6.86 -2.28 -1.84
N THR A 89 -6.87 -3.61 -1.91
CA THR A 89 -6.42 -4.35 -3.11
C THR A 89 -7.33 -4.07 -4.31
N THR A 90 -8.62 -3.78 -4.09
CA THR A 90 -9.57 -3.47 -5.17
C THR A 90 -9.23 -2.14 -5.86
N PHE A 91 -8.67 -1.17 -5.12
CA PHE A 91 -8.32 0.16 -5.65
C PHE A 91 -7.31 0.07 -6.79
N HIS A 92 -6.40 -0.90 -6.74
CA HIS A 92 -5.40 -1.13 -7.78
C HIS A 92 -5.99 -1.61 -9.10
N ILE A 93 -6.99 -2.48 -9.02
CA ILE A 93 -7.61 -3.09 -10.19
C ILE A 93 -8.60 -2.10 -10.79
N GLU A 94 -9.49 -1.57 -9.96
CA GLU A 94 -10.58 -0.74 -10.42
C GLU A 94 -10.10 0.62 -10.93
N ALA A 95 -9.06 1.24 -10.36
CA ALA A 95 -8.59 2.55 -10.84
C ALA A 95 -8.02 2.53 -12.28
N ARG A 96 -7.62 1.37 -12.81
CA ARG A 96 -6.85 1.27 -14.07
C ARG A 96 -7.64 0.76 -15.28
N TYR A 97 -8.67 -0.05 -15.07
CA TYR A 97 -9.39 -0.69 -16.18
C TYR A 97 -10.70 0.05 -16.47
N ASP A 98 -10.81 0.64 -17.66
CA ASP A 98 -11.95 1.49 -18.05
C ASP A 98 -13.32 0.82 -17.93
N VAL A 99 -13.37 -0.50 -18.10
CA VAL A 99 -14.60 -1.29 -17.99
C VAL A 99 -15.11 -1.46 -16.55
N ILE A 100 -14.27 -1.21 -15.55
CA ILE A 100 -14.62 -1.37 -14.12
C ILE A 100 -14.26 -0.15 -13.26
N LYS A 101 -13.59 0.88 -13.81
CA LYS A 101 -13.22 2.09 -13.07
C LYS A 101 -14.40 2.86 -12.50
N ASP A 102 -15.55 2.74 -13.14
CA ASP A 102 -16.79 3.32 -12.64
C ASP A 102 -17.19 2.77 -11.27
N LYS A 103 -16.80 1.54 -10.92
CA LYS A 103 -17.06 0.96 -9.59
C LYS A 103 -16.32 1.72 -8.50
N LEU A 104 -15.02 1.90 -8.67
CA LEU A 104 -14.21 2.69 -7.74
C LEU A 104 -14.63 4.15 -7.75
N TYR A 105 -14.89 4.73 -8.92
CA TYR A 105 -15.32 6.13 -9.02
C TYR A 105 -16.62 6.38 -8.23
N LYS A 106 -17.62 5.49 -8.35
CA LYS A 106 -18.88 5.58 -7.59
C LYS A 106 -18.69 5.37 -6.09
N LYS A 107 -17.73 4.53 -5.70
CA LYS A 107 -17.42 4.21 -4.29
C LYS A 107 -16.54 5.27 -3.62
N ALA A 108 -15.70 5.96 -4.38
CA ALA A 108 -14.71 6.93 -3.92
C ALA A 108 -15.36 8.26 -3.53
N THR A 109 -16.28 8.24 -2.56
CA THR A 109 -16.79 9.47 -1.94
C THR A 109 -15.71 10.12 -1.08
N LYS A 110 -15.95 11.37 -0.67
CA LYS A 110 -15.04 12.07 0.25
C LYS A 110 -14.86 11.29 1.55
N GLU A 111 -15.95 10.82 2.14
CA GLU A 111 -15.98 10.11 3.42
C GLU A 111 -15.25 8.77 3.31
N PHE A 112 -15.53 8.01 2.24
CA PHE A 112 -14.86 6.74 1.97
C PHE A 112 -13.35 6.94 1.78
N THR A 113 -12.97 7.98 1.03
CA THR A 113 -11.57 8.28 0.75
C THR A 113 -10.82 8.73 1.99
N LEU A 114 -11.40 9.61 2.80
CA LEU A 114 -10.79 10.06 4.05
C LEU A 114 -10.63 8.91 5.05
N LYS A 115 -11.63 8.01 5.13
CA LYS A 115 -11.52 6.78 5.93
C LYS A 115 -10.30 5.95 5.50
N TYR A 116 -10.19 5.63 4.21
CA TYR A 116 -9.07 4.81 3.73
C TYR A 116 -7.74 5.54 3.74
N PHE A 117 -7.73 6.87 3.64
CA PHE A 117 -6.52 7.67 3.79
C PHE A 117 -5.94 7.56 5.21
N GLU A 118 -6.78 7.68 6.25
CA GLU A 118 -6.31 7.50 7.64
C GLU A 118 -5.91 6.05 7.93
N ILE A 119 -6.67 5.05 7.45
CA ILE A 119 -6.26 3.63 7.55
C ILE A 119 -4.88 3.42 6.91
N THR A 120 -4.67 3.99 5.71
CA THR A 120 -3.38 3.89 5.00
C THR A 120 -2.26 4.49 5.82
N LYS A 121 -2.47 5.65 6.44
CA LYS A 121 -1.49 6.31 7.31
C LYS A 121 -1.10 5.45 8.50
N GLU A 122 -2.09 4.88 9.20
CA GLU A 122 -1.88 4.00 10.35
C GLU A 122 -1.10 2.75 9.96
N LEU A 123 -1.51 2.08 8.88
CA LEU A 123 -0.84 0.89 8.36
C LEU A 123 0.58 1.19 7.88
N LEU A 124 0.81 2.30 7.17
CA LEU A 124 2.16 2.73 6.76
C LEU A 124 3.06 2.93 7.97
N ASN A 125 2.59 3.66 8.98
CA ASN A 125 3.37 3.89 10.21
C ASN A 125 3.70 2.56 10.89
N TYR A 126 2.73 1.66 11.00
CA TYR A 126 2.93 0.33 11.57
C TYR A 126 3.97 -0.47 10.78
N PHE A 127 3.80 -0.64 9.46
CA PHE A 127 4.69 -1.44 8.63
C PHE A 127 6.10 -0.85 8.48
N ILE A 128 6.25 0.47 8.49
CA ILE A 128 7.57 1.12 8.53
C ILE A 128 8.25 0.86 9.87
N SER A 129 7.51 0.87 10.99
CA SER A 129 8.09 0.64 12.31
C SER A 129 8.70 -0.76 12.47
N LEU A 130 8.22 -1.75 11.72
CA LEU A 130 8.74 -3.12 11.74
C LEU A 130 10.14 -3.22 11.10
N ILE A 131 10.49 -2.31 10.19
CA ILE A 131 11.79 -2.31 9.51
C ILE A 131 12.89 -1.78 10.44
N GLY A 132 12.59 -0.93 11.41
CA GLY A 132 13.60 -0.38 12.33
C GLY A 132 13.84 -1.18 13.62
N LYS A 133 13.01 -2.19 13.92
CA LYS A 133 12.99 -2.90 15.23
C LYS A 133 13.71 -4.26 15.23
N THR A 134 14.55 -4.54 14.24
CA THR A 134 15.28 -5.80 14.07
C THR A 134 16.68 -5.51 13.58
#